data_AF-A0A7C3BI12-F1
#
_entry.id   AF-A0A7C3BI12-F1
#
_cell.length_a   1.000
_cell.length_b   1.000
_cell.length_c   1.000
_cell.angle_alpha   90.00
_cell.angle_beta   90.00
_cell.angle_gamma   90.00
#
_symmetry.space_group_name_H-M   'P 1'
#
loop_
_entity.id
_entity.type
_entity.pdbx_description
1 polymer ?
#
loop_
_entity_poly.entity_id
_entity_poly.type
_entity_poly.pdbx_seq_one_letter_code
_entity_poly.pdbx_strand_id
1 'polypeptide(L)'
;MKKKKTSLWLIALVGILAGFFMGLWAGSQLAPRMQAAQLSDLTGEEQDQYVTLVALGYDATRDFENAQAQLDRLEAPNQALLVSGVLERAAKSGAPPGYLTALARLALALGAPEAALKPYLPTPTPTPTLEPT
;
A
#
# COMPACT_ATOMS: atom_id res chain seq x y z
N MET A 1 -6.56 31.22 59.36
CA MET A 1 -6.44 31.76 57.98
C MET A 1 -5.99 30.65 57.01
N LYS A 2 -6.88 29.76 56.54
CA LYS A 2 -6.51 28.66 55.59
C LYS A 2 -7.39 28.58 54.32
N LYS A 3 -8.57 29.22 54.28
CA LYS A 3 -9.54 29.12 53.17
C LYS A 3 -9.10 29.81 51.86
N LYS A 4 -8.23 30.83 51.93
CA LYS A 4 -7.82 31.60 50.74
C LYS A 4 -6.96 30.80 49.76
N LYS A 5 -6.06 29.94 50.25
CA LYS A 5 -5.18 29.11 49.40
C LYS A 5 -5.96 28.05 48.61
N THR A 6 -6.98 27.44 49.23
CA THR A 6 -7.84 26.44 48.58
C THR A 6 -8.70 27.06 47.49
N SER A 7 -9.24 28.26 47.73
CA SER A 7 -10.01 29.01 46.73
C SER A 7 -9.16 29.39 45.50
N LEU A 8 -7.92 29.80 45.73
CA LEU A 8 -7.01 30.21 44.65
C LEU A 8 -6.54 29.00 43.82
N TRP A 9 -6.34 27.85 44.49
CA TRP A 9 -6.02 26.59 43.83
C TRP A 9 -7.17 26.05 42.99
N LEU A 10 -8.42 26.18 43.47
CA LEU A 10 -9.61 25.82 42.69
C LEU A 10 -9.77 26.68 41.44
N ILE A 11 -9.52 27.99 41.51
CA ILE A 11 -9.58 28.89 40.35
C ILE A 11 -8.50 28.52 39.32
N ALA A 12 -7.29 28.22 39.78
CA ALA A 12 -6.22 27.75 38.89
C ALA A 12 -6.57 26.42 38.22
N LEU A 13 -7.16 25.47 38.96
CA LEU A 13 -7.58 24.18 38.43
C LEU A 13 -8.67 24.34 37.36
N VAL A 14 -9.65 25.22 37.60
CA VAL A 14 -10.72 25.52 36.64
C VAL A 14 -10.17 26.16 35.37
N GLY A 15 -9.20 27.08 35.50
CA GLY A 15 -8.54 27.69 34.34
C GLY A 15 -7.78 26.67 33.48
N ILE A 16 -7.08 25.74 34.13
CA ILE A 16 -6.35 24.66 33.44
C ILE A 16 -7.32 23.70 32.75
N LEU A 17 -8.39 23.28 33.43
CA LEU A 17 -9.42 22.44 32.80
C LEU A 17 -10.05 23.17 31.61
N ALA A 18 -10.46 24.41 31.78
CA ALA A 18 -11.07 25.19 30.70
C ALA A 18 -10.12 25.31 29.50
N GLY A 19 -8.85 25.65 29.72
CA GLY A 19 -7.85 25.69 28.66
C GLY A 19 -7.60 24.35 27.98
N PHE A 20 -7.58 23.25 28.75
CA PHE A 20 -7.40 21.91 28.21
C PHE A 20 -8.58 21.48 27.34
N PHE A 21 -9.82 21.69 27.79
CA PHE A 21 -11.02 21.38 27.01
C PHE A 21 -11.13 22.27 25.77
N MET A 22 -10.80 23.56 25.87
CA MET A 22 -10.81 24.48 24.73
C MET A 22 -9.74 24.09 23.70
N GLY A 23 -8.55 23.72 24.14
CA GLY A 23 -7.45 23.25 23.30
C GLY A 23 -7.74 21.91 22.64
N LEU A 24 -8.39 20.98 23.35
CA LEU A 24 -8.80 19.69 22.80
C LEU A 24 -9.93 19.85 21.76
N TRP A 25 -10.89 20.74 22.04
CA TRP A 25 -11.96 21.05 21.10
C TRP A 25 -11.45 21.71 19.82
N ALA A 26 -10.63 22.76 19.96
CA ALA A 26 -9.99 23.42 18.80
C ALA A 26 -9.04 22.47 18.05
N GLY A 27 -8.24 21.69 18.77
CA GLY A 27 -7.32 20.70 18.22
C GLY A 27 -8.04 19.61 17.43
N SER A 28 -9.21 19.15 17.90
CA SER A 28 -10.01 18.15 17.19
C SER A 28 -10.64 18.66 15.90
N GLN A 29 -10.93 19.96 15.80
CA GLN A 29 -11.46 20.59 14.58
C GLN A 29 -10.38 20.84 13.53
N LEU A 30 -9.14 21.09 13.98
CA LEU A 30 -7.96 21.30 13.13
C LEU A 30 -7.21 20.01 12.83
N ALA A 31 -7.52 18.91 13.53
CA ALA A 31 -7.00 17.60 13.21
C ALA A 31 -7.42 17.28 11.77
N PRO A 32 -6.46 16.98 10.87
CA PRO A 32 -6.81 16.60 9.51
C PRO A 32 -7.76 15.42 9.63
N ARG A 33 -8.98 15.59 9.10
CA ARG A 33 -9.86 14.47 8.83
C ARG A 33 -9.12 13.66 7.79
N MET A 34 -8.30 12.72 8.24
CA MET A 34 -8.00 11.54 7.45
C MET A 34 -9.35 10.85 7.31
N GLN A 35 -10.15 11.32 6.35
CA GLN A 35 -11.15 10.49 5.72
C GLN A 35 -10.39 9.21 5.43
N ALA A 36 -10.87 8.10 6.01
CA ALA A 36 -10.29 6.80 5.73
C ALA A 36 -10.36 6.65 4.22
N ALA A 37 -9.27 6.99 3.53
CA ALA A 37 -9.17 6.91 2.10
C ALA A 37 -9.28 5.42 1.84
N GLN A 38 -10.47 5.01 1.42
CA GLN A 38 -10.65 3.66 0.92
C GLN A 38 -9.67 3.55 -0.24
N LEU A 39 -8.98 2.42 -0.37
CA LEU A 39 -8.03 2.22 -1.47
C LEU A 39 -8.72 2.37 -2.85
N SER A 40 -10.05 2.29 -2.89
CA SER A 40 -10.91 2.61 -4.04
C SER A 40 -10.93 4.10 -4.43
N ASP A 41 -10.56 5.01 -3.53
CA ASP A 41 -10.52 6.48 -3.74
C ASP A 41 -9.13 6.96 -4.23
N LEU A 42 -8.16 6.05 -4.33
CA LEU A 42 -6.86 6.30 -4.94
C LEU A 42 -7.02 6.56 -6.44
N THR A 43 -6.27 7.53 -6.95
CA THR A 43 -6.19 7.76 -8.40
C THR A 43 -5.67 6.50 -9.10
N GLY A 44 -6.01 6.32 -10.39
CA GLY A 44 -5.59 5.11 -11.12
C GLY A 44 -4.07 4.87 -11.11
N GLU A 45 -3.28 5.93 -11.02
CA GLU A 45 -1.81 5.85 -10.92
C GLU A 45 -1.32 5.39 -9.54
N GLU A 46 -1.99 5.79 -8.46
CA GLU A 46 -1.69 5.31 -7.10
C GLU A 46 -2.09 3.85 -6.90
N GLN A 47 -3.20 3.42 -7.52
CA GLN A 47 -3.59 2.00 -7.53
C GLN A 47 -2.55 1.16 -8.27
N ASP A 48 -2.05 1.64 -9.41
CA ASP A 48 -1.00 0.95 -10.17
C ASP A 48 0.30 0.80 -9.35
N GLN A 49 0.68 1.86 -8.63
CA GLN A 49 1.83 1.82 -7.73
C GLN A 49 1.62 0.82 -6.59
N TYR A 50 0.45 0.83 -5.96
CA TYR A 50 0.12 -0.11 -4.89
C TYR A 50 0.20 -1.57 -5.38
N VAL A 51 -0.38 -1.88 -6.54
CA VAL A 51 -0.33 -3.21 -7.16
C VAL A 51 1.10 -3.62 -7.48
N THR A 52 1.93 -2.68 -7.96
CA THR A 52 3.35 -2.92 -8.22
C THR A 52 4.11 -3.28 -6.93
N LEU A 53 3.82 -2.58 -5.82
CA LEU A 53 4.42 -2.89 -4.52
C LEU A 53 4.00 -4.28 -4.01
N VAL A 54 2.72 -4.64 -4.15
CA VAL A 54 2.24 -5.98 -3.80
C VAL A 54 2.93 -7.05 -4.64
N ALA A 55 3.11 -6.81 -5.95
CA ALA A 55 3.81 -7.71 -6.85
C ALA A 55 5.29 -7.91 -6.46
N LEU A 56 5.98 -6.84 -6.09
CA LEU A 56 7.36 -6.92 -5.61
C LEU A 56 7.48 -7.67 -4.29
N GLY A 57 6.54 -7.43 -3.37
CA GLY A 57 6.44 -8.17 -2.11
C GLY A 57 6.24 -9.67 -2.36
N TYR A 58 5.29 -10.02 -3.23
CA TYR A 58 5.07 -11.40 -3.64
C TYR A 58 6.30 -12.01 -4.31
N ASP A 59 7.00 -11.29 -5.18
CA ASP A 59 8.17 -11.85 -5.86
C ASP A 59 9.30 -12.23 -4.89
N ALA A 60 9.46 -11.43 -3.83
CA ALA A 60 10.45 -11.64 -2.78
C ALA A 60 10.06 -12.75 -1.80
N THR A 61 8.80 -12.84 -1.39
CA THR A 61 8.36 -13.77 -0.33
C THR A 61 7.69 -15.05 -0.85
N ARG A 62 7.19 -15.01 -2.10
CA ARG A 62 6.28 -16.00 -2.69
C ARG A 62 5.03 -16.29 -1.86
N ASP A 63 4.66 -15.34 -0.98
CA ASP A 63 3.48 -15.42 -0.13
C ASP A 63 2.24 -14.95 -0.91
N PHE A 64 1.60 -15.91 -1.59
CA PHE A 64 0.41 -15.64 -2.40
C PHE A 64 -0.79 -15.22 -1.57
N GLU A 65 -0.99 -15.81 -0.39
CA GLU A 65 -2.13 -15.51 0.49
C GLU A 65 -2.09 -14.05 0.95
N ASN A 66 -0.90 -13.58 1.33
CA ASN A 66 -0.70 -12.18 1.72
C ASN A 66 -0.87 -11.23 0.52
N ALA A 67 -0.33 -11.59 -0.64
CA ALA A 67 -0.51 -10.78 -1.85
C ALA A 67 -1.99 -10.66 -2.24
N GLN A 68 -2.74 -11.76 -2.18
CA GLN A 68 -4.17 -11.80 -2.44
C GLN A 68 -4.95 -10.97 -1.42
N ALA A 69 -4.67 -11.13 -0.13
CA ALA A 69 -5.33 -10.35 0.94
C ALA A 69 -5.05 -8.84 0.84
N GLN A 70 -3.93 -8.44 0.26
CA GLN A 70 -3.64 -7.04 -0.04
C GLN A 70 -4.41 -6.55 -1.28
N LEU A 71 -4.49 -7.36 -2.32
CA LEU A 71 -5.27 -7.04 -3.52
C LEU A 71 -6.78 -7.00 -3.25
N ASP A 72 -7.29 -7.82 -2.33
CA ASP A 72 -8.69 -7.81 -1.89
C ASP A 72 -9.11 -6.45 -1.33
N ARG A 73 -8.16 -5.69 -0.76
CA ARG A 73 -8.43 -4.34 -0.24
C ARG A 73 -8.73 -3.31 -1.32
N LEU A 74 -8.38 -3.57 -2.59
CA LEU A 74 -8.80 -2.74 -3.71
C LEU A 74 -10.22 -3.07 -4.19
N GLU A 75 -10.84 -4.14 -3.65
CA GLU A 75 -12.20 -4.59 -4.00
C GLU A 75 -12.44 -4.77 -5.51
N ALA A 76 -11.37 -5.06 -6.25
CA ALA A 76 -11.46 -5.21 -7.69
C ALA A 76 -12.17 -6.52 -8.07
N PRO A 77 -13.15 -6.50 -8.99
CA PRO A 77 -13.95 -7.68 -9.33
C PRO A 77 -13.13 -8.79 -9.99
N ASN A 78 -11.99 -8.43 -10.60
CA ASN A 78 -11.05 -9.41 -11.17
C ASN A 78 -9.61 -8.91 -10.99
N GLN A 79 -8.93 -9.48 -10.00
CA GLN A 79 -7.56 -9.12 -9.64
C GLN A 79 -6.56 -9.52 -10.73
N ALA A 80 -6.74 -10.66 -11.39
CA ALA A 80 -5.86 -11.09 -12.48
C ALA A 80 -5.89 -10.09 -13.65
N LEU A 81 -7.08 -9.62 -14.04
CA LEU A 81 -7.24 -8.59 -15.06
C LEU A 81 -6.68 -7.24 -14.61
N LEU A 82 -6.88 -6.87 -13.34
CA LEU A 82 -6.32 -5.64 -12.78
C LEU A 82 -4.79 -5.66 -12.85
N VAL A 83 -4.13 -6.70 -12.32
CA VAL A 83 -2.66 -6.82 -12.35
C VAL A 83 -2.13 -6.88 -13.78
N SER A 84 -2.84 -7.55 -14.69
CA SER A 84 -2.48 -7.58 -16.13
C SER A 84 -2.56 -6.20 -16.78
N GLY A 85 -3.58 -5.41 -16.42
CA GLY A 85 -3.71 -4.02 -16.86
C GLY A 85 -2.60 -3.11 -16.31
N VAL A 86 -2.21 -3.30 -15.04
CA VAL A 86 -1.07 -2.59 -14.43
C VAL A 86 0.23 -2.96 -15.14
N LEU A 87 0.45 -4.24 -15.43
CA LEU A 87 1.61 -4.71 -16.18
C LEU A 87 1.70 -4.05 -17.55
N GLU A 88 0.59 -3.97 -18.30
CA GLU A 88 0.58 -3.35 -19.61
C GLU A 88 0.90 -1.84 -19.53
N ARG A 89 0.33 -1.12 -18.55
CA ARG A 89 0.61 0.30 -18.34
C ARG A 89 2.06 0.52 -17.94
N ALA A 90 2.58 -0.28 -17.01
CA ALA A 90 3.98 -0.24 -16.58
C ALA A 90 4.95 -0.53 -17.74
N ALA A 91 4.59 -1.47 -18.62
CA ALA A 91 5.39 -1.75 -19.82
C ALA A 91 5.41 -0.55 -20.79
N LYS A 92 4.26 0.09 -21.01
CA LYS A 92 4.14 1.28 -21.86
C LYS A 92 4.88 2.50 -21.29
N SER A 93 4.94 2.63 -19.97
CA SER A 93 5.67 3.71 -19.30
C SER A 93 7.18 3.45 -19.19
N GLY A 94 7.67 2.30 -19.68
CA GLY A 94 9.10 1.95 -19.63
C GLY A 94 9.57 1.59 -18.22
N ALA A 95 8.72 0.95 -17.40
CA ALA A 95 9.09 0.52 -16.06
C ALA A 95 10.26 -0.48 -16.07
N PRO A 96 11.06 -0.55 -14.98
CA PRO A 96 12.18 -1.47 -14.88
C PRO A 96 11.77 -2.93 -15.10
N PRO A 97 12.63 -3.77 -15.73
CA PRO A 97 12.29 -5.15 -16.06
C PRO A 97 11.94 -6.00 -14.82
N GLY A 98 12.57 -5.74 -13.67
CA GLY A 98 12.23 -6.42 -12.42
C GLY A 98 10.79 -6.19 -11.96
N TYR A 99 10.24 -4.99 -12.21
CA TYR A 99 8.85 -4.67 -11.86
C TYR A 99 7.89 -5.39 -12.79
N LEU A 100 8.20 -5.41 -14.09
CA LEU A 100 7.41 -6.14 -15.08
C LEU A 100 7.41 -7.64 -14.80
N THR A 101 8.56 -8.22 -14.42
CA THR A 101 8.65 -9.64 -14.05
C THR A 101 7.87 -9.96 -12.78
N ALA A 102 7.94 -9.11 -11.75
CA ALA A 102 7.17 -9.29 -10.51
C ALA A 102 5.66 -9.24 -10.78
N LEU A 103 5.20 -8.25 -11.55
CA LEU A 103 3.80 -8.11 -11.97
C LEU A 103 3.35 -9.32 -12.81
N ALA A 104 4.17 -9.79 -13.75
CA ALA A 104 3.85 -10.96 -14.56
C ALA A 104 3.76 -12.24 -13.73
N ARG A 105 4.64 -12.42 -12.73
CA ARG A 105 4.58 -13.57 -11.81
C ARG A 105 3.34 -13.53 -10.92
N LEU A 106 2.96 -12.36 -10.40
CA LEU A 106 1.74 -12.20 -9.62
C LEU A 106 0.49 -12.44 -10.48
N ALA A 107 0.44 -11.88 -11.69
CA ALA A 107 -0.67 -12.11 -12.62
C ALA A 107 -0.83 -13.61 -12.95
N LEU A 108 0.27 -14.32 -13.18
CA LEU A 108 0.25 -15.77 -13.42
C LEU A 108 -0.28 -16.53 -12.21
N ALA A 109 0.14 -16.17 -11.00
CA ALA A 109 -0.33 -16.79 -9.76
C ALA A 109 -1.83 -16.57 -9.51
N LEU A 110 -2.36 -15.43 -9.94
CA LEU A 110 -3.80 -15.11 -9.91
C LEU A 110 -4.60 -15.81 -11.03
N GLY A 111 -3.94 -16.58 -11.90
CA GLY A 111 -4.59 -17.34 -12.98
C GLY A 111 -4.72 -16.60 -14.31
N ALA A 112 -3.97 -15.52 -14.53
CA ALA A 112 -3.92 -14.87 -15.84
C ALA A 112 -3.28 -15.80 -16.90
N PRO A 113 -3.69 -15.70 -18.18
CA PRO A 113 -3.20 -16.60 -19.23
C PRO A 113 -1.69 -16.42 -19.47
N GLU A 114 -0.94 -17.51 -19.31
CA GLU A 114 0.53 -17.54 -19.45
C GLU A 114 1.02 -17.01 -20.81
N ALA A 115 0.25 -17.23 -21.89
CA ALA A 115 0.57 -16.75 -23.22
C ALA A 115 0.75 -15.23 -23.30
N ALA A 116 -0.02 -14.47 -22.52
CA ALA A 116 0.07 -13.01 -22.46
C ALA A 116 1.27 -12.52 -21.62
N LEU A 117 1.77 -13.36 -20.71
CA LEU A 117 2.79 -13.00 -19.72
C LEU A 117 4.20 -13.46 -20.13
N LYS A 118 4.29 -14.40 -21.06
CA LYS A 118 5.54 -14.99 -21.58
C LYS A 118 6.66 -13.98 -21.90
N PRO A 119 6.39 -12.78 -22.47
CA PRO A 119 7.45 -11.79 -22.74
C PRO A 119 8.11 -11.20 -21.49
N TYR A 120 7.44 -11.27 -20.33
CA TYR A 120 7.86 -10.62 -19.09
C TYR A 120 8.38 -11.61 -18.04
N LEU A 121 8.16 -12.91 -18.27
CA LEU A 121 8.68 -13.98 -17.44
C LEU A 121 10.15 -14.25 -17.79
N PRO A 122 11.00 -14.57 -16.80
CA PRO A 122 12.40 -14.85 -17.06
C PRO A 122 12.53 -16.15 -17.85
N THR A 123 13.16 -16.05 -19.02
CA THR A 123 13.64 -17.22 -19.75
C THR A 123 14.81 -17.82 -18.98
N PRO A 124 14.88 -19.15 -18.76
CA PRO A 124 16.06 -19.75 -18.15
C PRO A 124 17.28 -19.47 -19.03
N THR A 125 18.27 -18.74 -18.49
CA THR A 125 19.58 -18.58 -19.13
C THR A 125 20.26 -19.95 -19.18
N PRO A 126 20.70 -20.45 -20.34
CA PRO A 126 21.41 -21.71 -20.41
C PRO A 126 22.70 -21.62 -19.56
N THR A 127 22.90 -22.59 -18.68
CA THR A 127 24.14 -22.70 -17.90
C THR A 127 25.31 -22.89 -18.85
N PRO A 128 26.39 -22.08 -18.79
CA PRO A 128 27.57 -22.33 -19.59
C PRO A 128 28.14 -23.69 -19.20
N THR A 129 28.15 -24.63 -20.15
CA THR A 129 28.83 -25.92 -20.01
C THR A 129 30.30 -25.65 -19.76
N LEU A 130 30.79 -25.96 -18.55
CA LEU A 130 32.21 -25.92 -18.24
C LEU A 130 32.90 -27.01 -19.07
N GLU A 131 33.67 -26.60 -20.09
CA GLU A 131 34.50 -27.50 -20.89
C GLU A 131 35.70 -27.96 -20.01
N PRO A 132 35.94 -29.29 -19.83
CA PRO A 132 37.09 -29.76 -19.07
C PRO A 132 38.39 -29.52 -19.85
N THR A 133 39.39 -28.93 -19.19
CA THR A 133 40.77 -28.75 -19.68
C THR A 133 41.61 -30.00 -19.43
#